data_AF-A0A8J1XMH7-F1
#
_entry.id   AF-A0A8J1XMH7-F1
#
_cell.length_a   1.000
_cell.length_b   1.000
_cell.length_c   1.000
_cell.angle_alpha   90.00
_cell.angle_beta   90.00
_cell.angle_gamma   90.00
#
_symmetry.space_group_name_H-M   'P 1'
#
loop_
_entity.id
_entity.type
_entity.pdbx_description
1 polymer ?
#
loop_
_entity_poly.entity_id
_entity_poly.type
_entity_poly.pdbx_seq_one_letter_code
_entity_poly.pdbx_strand_id
1 'polypeptide(L)'
;GREYKTGEESYTWLFKGDKSWKYKNEGGALKLVTGYPRYTYVDWGLLGIRDRRSSEGIDSAFMWGNSGNVYFTRGNQYWKYSGVMRRMLNGYPKSTSRISILRRAGITEIDAAFRWVNNKMYFFKDGQYHRYERGNRNLVGPKDTGKFWFGCPDE
;
A
#
# COMPACT_ATOMS: atom_id res chain seq x y z
N GLY A 1 34.10 9.12 -18.51
CA GLY A 1 33.32 9.41 -17.29
C GLY A 1 32.69 8.12 -16.82
N ARG A 2 32.82 7.77 -15.53
CA ARG A 2 32.11 6.62 -14.96
C ARG A 2 30.78 7.14 -14.41
N GLU A 3 29.68 6.82 -15.09
CA GLU A 3 28.35 6.98 -14.50
C GLU A 3 28.19 5.92 -13.42
N TYR A 4 28.22 6.36 -12.17
CA TYR A 4 27.76 5.55 -11.05
C TYR A 4 26.24 5.46 -11.14
N LYS A 5 25.73 4.40 -11.79
CA LYS A 5 24.37 3.94 -11.49
C LYS A 5 24.42 3.39 -10.06
N THR A 6 24.14 4.23 -9.08
CA THR A 6 23.64 3.77 -7.79
C THR A 6 22.29 3.13 -8.05
N GLY A 7 22.31 1.87 -8.48
CA GLY A 7 21.13 1.04 -8.53
C GLY A 7 20.70 0.77 -7.09
N GLU A 8 19.96 1.70 -6.49
CA GLU A 8 19.23 1.39 -5.28
C GLU A 8 18.37 0.16 -5.58
N GLU A 9 18.67 -0.95 -4.91
CA GLU A 9 17.90 -2.17 -5.06
C GLU A 9 16.46 -1.87 -4.68
N SER A 10 15.57 -1.84 -5.68
CA SER A 10 14.16 -1.61 -5.44
C SER A 10 13.45 -2.93 -5.19
N TYR A 11 12.61 -2.96 -4.17
CA TYR A 11 11.84 -4.13 -3.77
C TYR A 11 10.34 -3.84 -3.84
N THR A 12 9.58 -4.85 -4.24
CA THR A 12 8.13 -4.86 -4.19
C THR A 12 7.68 -5.82 -3.09
N TRP A 13 6.73 -5.38 -2.26
CA TRP A 13 6.17 -6.19 -1.20
C TRP A 13 4.69 -6.47 -1.49
N LEU A 14 4.32 -7.74 -1.44
CA LEU A 14 2.92 -8.18 -1.51
C LEU A 14 2.50 -8.72 -0.15
N PHE A 15 1.24 -8.51 0.20
CA PHE A 15 0.68 -8.91 1.49
C PHE A 15 -0.61 -9.70 1.25
N LYS A 16 -0.81 -10.77 2.01
CA LYS A 16 -2.05 -11.55 2.03
C LYS A 16 -2.21 -12.18 3.41
N GLY A 17 -3.29 -11.83 4.10
CA GLY A 17 -3.48 -12.25 5.49
C GLY A 17 -2.31 -11.78 6.36
N ASP A 18 -1.82 -12.66 7.23
CA ASP A 18 -0.67 -12.36 8.10
C ASP A 18 0.70 -12.65 7.47
N LYS A 19 0.77 -12.81 6.14
CA LYS A 19 2.01 -13.07 5.39
C LYS A 19 2.37 -11.94 4.43
N SER A 20 3.67 -11.77 4.23
CA SER A 20 4.25 -10.91 3.21
C SER A 20 5.19 -11.71 2.28
N TRP A 21 5.31 -11.24 1.05
CA TRP A 21 6.26 -11.70 0.04
C TRP A 21 7.10 -10.51 -0.39
N LYS A 22 8.42 -10.71 -0.49
CA LYS A 22 9.37 -9.70 -0.95
C LYS A 22 9.91 -10.10 -2.32
N TYR A 23 9.83 -9.19 -3.27
CA TYR A 23 10.35 -9.37 -4.63
C TYR A 23 11.44 -8.34 -4.90
N LYS A 24 12.56 -8.79 -5.47
CA LYS A 24 13.59 -7.91 -6.05
C LYS A 24 13.12 -7.48 -7.43
N ASN A 25 13.17 -6.18 -7.70
CA ASN A 25 12.91 -5.65 -9.04
C ASN A 25 14.20 -5.71 -9.85
N GLU A 26 14.33 -6.67 -10.76
CA GLU A 26 15.56 -6.93 -11.52
C GLU A 26 15.23 -7.08 -13.00
N GLY A 27 15.82 -6.23 -13.86
CA GLY A 27 15.66 -6.32 -15.31
C GLY A 27 14.20 -6.17 -15.80
N GLY A 28 13.35 -5.47 -15.05
CA GLY A 28 11.92 -5.34 -15.35
C GLY A 28 11.04 -6.51 -14.85
N ALA A 29 11.64 -7.51 -14.19
CA ALA A 29 10.93 -8.64 -13.61
C ALA A 29 10.93 -8.58 -12.07
N LEU A 30 9.90 -9.18 -11.47
CA LEU A 30 9.81 -9.43 -10.03
C LEU A 30 10.41 -10.81 -9.72
N LYS A 31 11.53 -10.86 -8.99
CA LYS A 31 12.13 -12.11 -8.52
C LYS A 31 11.84 -12.31 -7.03
N LEU A 32 11.15 -13.39 -6.66
CA LEU A 32 10.86 -13.70 -5.26
C LEU A 32 12.18 -13.90 -4.48
N VAL A 33 12.29 -13.22 -3.35
CA VAL A 33 13.45 -13.35 -2.45
C VAL A 33 13.34 -14.67 -1.69
N THR A 34 14.42 -15.45 -1.65
CA THR A 34 14.50 -16.71 -0.91
C THR A 34 14.12 -16.53 0.57
N GLY A 35 13.33 -17.46 1.10
CA GLY A 35 12.87 -17.43 2.49
C GLY A 35 11.59 -16.61 2.72
N TYR A 36 10.87 -16.26 1.65
CA TYR A 36 9.50 -15.74 1.67
C TYR A 36 8.49 -16.81 1.16
N PRO A 37 7.23 -16.79 1.61
CA PRO A 37 6.61 -15.79 2.48
C PRO A 37 7.08 -15.84 3.92
N ARG A 38 7.03 -14.68 4.58
CA ARG A 38 7.25 -14.53 6.01
C ARG A 38 6.02 -13.97 6.67
N TYR A 39 5.86 -14.22 7.96
CA TYR A 39 4.83 -13.53 8.71
C TYR A 39 5.11 -12.03 8.76
N THR A 40 4.06 -11.23 8.62
CA THR A 40 4.14 -9.78 8.64
C THR A 40 4.74 -9.23 9.93
N TYR A 41 4.60 -9.93 11.06
CA TYR A 41 5.23 -9.52 12.30
C TYR A 41 6.76 -9.60 12.27
N VAL A 42 7.35 -10.48 11.45
CA VAL A 42 8.80 -10.69 11.37
C VAL A 42 9.47 -9.48 10.73
N ASP A 43 8.94 -9.03 9.59
CA ASP A 43 9.58 -7.96 8.81
C ASP A 43 9.02 -6.56 9.13
N TRP A 44 7.77 -6.48 9.58
CA TRP A 44 7.03 -5.22 9.70
C TRP A 44 6.51 -4.91 11.11
N GLY A 45 6.67 -5.83 12.06
CA GLY A 45 6.18 -5.63 13.43
C GLY A 45 4.65 -5.54 13.54
N LEU A 46 3.91 -6.12 12.58
CA LEU A 46 2.45 -6.09 12.48
C LEU A 46 1.72 -7.00 13.51
N LEU A 47 2.27 -7.17 14.72
CA LEU A 47 1.68 -8.04 15.77
C LEU A 47 0.26 -7.62 16.19
N GLY A 48 -0.02 -6.31 16.19
CA GLY A 48 -1.29 -5.73 16.64
C GLY A 48 -2.42 -5.73 15.60
N ILE A 49 -2.16 -6.20 14.36
CA ILE A 49 -3.19 -6.29 13.31
C ILE A 49 -3.78 -7.71 13.24
N ARG A 50 -3.39 -8.62 14.14
CA ARG A 50 -3.92 -9.98 14.17
C ARG A 50 -5.25 -10.00 14.94
N ASP A 51 -6.36 -10.17 14.24
CA ASP A 51 -7.51 -10.80 14.89
C ASP A 51 -7.14 -12.28 15.09
N ARG A 52 -7.02 -12.72 16.35
CA ARG A 52 -6.68 -14.13 16.65
C ARG A 52 -7.78 -15.10 16.19
N ARG A 53 -8.95 -14.60 15.81
CA ARG A 53 -10.10 -15.37 15.33
C ARG A 53 -10.27 -15.31 13.81
N SER A 54 -9.51 -14.48 13.09
CA SER A 54 -9.58 -14.39 11.63
C SER A 54 -8.19 -14.48 10.99
N SER A 55 -8.07 -15.22 9.90
CA SER A 55 -6.85 -15.25 9.07
C SER A 55 -6.63 -13.94 8.30
N GLU A 56 -7.49 -12.94 8.52
CA GLU A 56 -7.43 -11.66 7.84
C GLU A 56 -6.34 -10.82 8.47
N GLY A 57 -5.47 -10.29 7.62
CA GLY A 57 -4.36 -9.44 8.02
C GLY A 57 -4.68 -7.99 7.73
N ILE A 58 -3.81 -7.34 6.97
CA ILE A 58 -4.06 -6.00 6.45
C ILE A 58 -4.90 -6.07 5.18
N ASP A 59 -5.69 -5.04 4.95
CA ASP A 59 -6.44 -4.87 3.69
C ASP A 59 -5.55 -4.20 2.64
N SER A 60 -4.78 -3.19 3.04
CA SER A 60 -3.89 -2.48 2.13
C SER A 60 -2.60 -2.00 2.80
N ALA A 61 -1.57 -1.77 1.98
CA ALA A 61 -0.32 -1.15 2.39
C ALA A 61 0.10 -0.12 1.33
N PHE A 62 0.32 1.14 1.73
CA PHE A 62 0.75 2.18 0.80
C PHE A 62 1.65 3.22 1.45
N MET A 63 2.54 3.82 0.65
CA MET A 63 3.34 4.96 1.10
C MET A 63 2.53 6.24 1.01
N TRP A 64 2.55 7.06 2.06
CA TRP A 64 1.85 8.35 2.06
C TRP A 64 2.72 9.48 2.64
N GLY A 65 2.71 10.62 1.94
CA GLY A 65 3.54 11.79 2.25
C GLY A 65 4.98 11.69 1.72
N ASN A 66 5.86 12.55 2.23
CA ASN A 66 7.28 12.61 1.84
C ASN A 66 8.21 11.75 2.70
N SER A 67 7.75 11.32 3.86
CA SER A 67 8.64 10.82 4.92
C SER A 67 9.04 9.35 4.75
N GLY A 68 8.72 8.70 3.62
CA GLY A 68 8.97 7.27 3.41
C GLY A 68 8.21 6.35 4.37
N ASN A 69 7.11 6.82 4.95
CA ASN A 69 6.30 6.03 5.87
C ASN A 69 5.32 5.14 5.10
N VAL A 70 5.16 3.90 5.56
CA VAL A 70 4.19 2.94 5.04
C VAL A 70 2.97 2.93 5.95
N TYR A 71 1.80 2.97 5.36
CA TYR A 71 0.51 2.98 6.03
C TYR A 71 -0.15 1.64 5.75
N PHE A 72 -0.46 0.91 6.82
CA PHE A 72 -1.13 -0.37 6.79
C PHE A 72 -2.57 -0.16 7.23
N THR A 73 -3.56 -0.61 6.46
CA THR A 73 -4.97 -0.46 6.81
C THR A 73 -5.62 -1.80 7.15
N ARG A 74 -6.58 -1.77 8.07
CA ARG A 74 -7.51 -2.86 8.32
C ARG A 74 -8.84 -2.25 8.77
N GLY A 75 -9.93 -2.55 8.07
CA GLY A 75 -11.22 -1.88 8.22
C GLY A 75 -11.06 -0.36 8.21
N ASN A 76 -11.69 0.31 9.17
CA ASN A 76 -11.62 1.77 9.32
C ASN A 76 -10.39 2.29 10.10
N GLN A 77 -9.38 1.44 10.30
CA GLN A 77 -8.16 1.74 11.06
C GLN A 77 -6.90 1.68 10.20
N TYR A 78 -5.88 2.42 10.61
CA TYR A 78 -4.56 2.33 10.04
C TYR A 78 -3.44 2.37 11.07
N TRP A 79 -2.34 1.70 10.74
CA TRP A 79 -1.06 1.72 11.43
C TRP A 79 -0.03 2.41 10.55
N LYS A 80 0.95 3.05 11.18
CA LYS A 80 2.00 3.76 10.47
C LYS A 80 3.35 3.18 10.82
N TYR A 81 4.02 2.65 9.81
CA TYR A 81 5.39 2.16 9.88
C TYR A 81 6.34 3.24 9.37
N SER A 82 7.38 3.53 10.14
CA SER A 82 8.43 4.45 9.72
C SER A 82 9.47 3.71 8.90
N GLY A 83 9.63 4.10 7.63
CA GLY A 83 10.71 3.59 6.80
C GLY A 83 12.10 3.96 7.33
N VAL A 84 12.21 5.13 7.98
CA VAL A 84 13.46 5.63 8.59
C VAL A 84 13.80 4.87 9.86
N MET A 85 12.87 4.79 10.82
CA MET A 85 13.12 4.08 12.10
C MET A 85 12.98 2.56 11.97
N ARG A 86 12.48 2.07 10.83
CA ARG A 86 12.21 0.66 10.53
C ARG A 86 11.37 -0.04 11.60
N ARG A 87 10.31 0.65 12.06
CA ARG A 87 9.38 0.14 13.08
C ARG A 87 8.01 0.78 12.99
N MET A 88 7.03 0.12 13.61
CA MET A 88 5.72 0.72 13.89
C MET A 88 5.85 1.93 14.81
N LEU A 89 5.12 2.99 14.50
CA LEU A 89 5.05 4.17 15.36
C LEU A 89 4.05 3.95 16.50
N ASN A 90 4.35 4.51 17.66
CA ASN A 90 3.47 4.50 18.82
C ASN A 90 2.21 5.37 18.59
N GLY A 91 1.13 5.05 19.31
CA GLY A 91 -0.14 5.78 19.22
C GLY A 91 -1.01 5.42 18.01
N TYR A 92 -0.81 4.21 17.46
CA TYR A 92 -1.61 3.59 16.41
C TYR A 92 -2.26 2.30 16.93
N PRO A 93 -3.43 1.87 16.42
CA PRO A 93 -4.09 2.39 15.22
C PRO A 93 -4.75 3.76 15.39
N LYS A 94 -5.00 4.43 14.26
CA LYS A 94 -5.85 5.63 14.15
C LYS A 94 -6.92 5.40 13.10
N SER A 95 -7.99 6.19 13.13
CA SER A 95 -9.02 6.14 12.09
C SER A 95 -8.47 6.56 10.72
N THR A 96 -8.79 5.81 9.67
CA THR A 96 -8.48 6.11 8.26
C THR A 96 -8.96 7.49 7.82
N SER A 97 -10.03 8.02 8.42
CA SER A 97 -10.53 9.39 8.23
C SER A 97 -9.50 10.50 8.55
N ARG A 98 -8.44 10.18 9.32
CA ARG A 98 -7.32 11.10 9.55
C ARG A 98 -6.38 11.22 8.35
N ILE A 99 -6.43 10.27 7.42
CA ILE A 99 -5.72 10.35 6.14
C ILE A 99 -6.54 11.25 5.22
N SER A 100 -6.04 12.46 4.99
CA SER A 100 -6.80 13.54 4.34
C SER A 100 -7.33 13.16 2.96
N ILE A 101 -6.62 12.32 2.20
CA ILE A 101 -7.08 11.92 0.88
C ILE A 101 -8.25 10.93 0.93
N LEU A 102 -8.25 10.02 1.90
CA LEU A 102 -9.36 9.07 2.07
C LEU A 102 -10.61 9.80 2.54
N ARG A 103 -10.45 10.73 3.49
CA ARG A 103 -11.56 11.60 3.92
C ARG A 103 -12.14 12.41 2.76
N ARG A 104 -11.29 13.01 1.92
CA ARG A 104 -11.75 13.76 0.73
C ARG A 104 -12.46 12.87 -0.30
N ALA A 105 -12.07 11.60 -0.38
CA ALA A 105 -12.69 10.61 -1.25
C ALA A 105 -13.96 9.97 -0.64
N GLY A 106 -14.31 10.28 0.61
CA GLY A 106 -15.40 9.60 1.32
C GLY A 106 -15.10 8.12 1.62
N ILE A 107 -13.84 7.70 1.56
CA ILE A 107 -13.40 6.31 1.76
C ILE A 107 -13.02 6.11 3.22
N THR A 108 -13.67 5.16 3.89
CA THR A 108 -13.34 4.75 5.26
C THR A 108 -12.55 3.44 5.31
N GLU A 109 -12.69 2.58 4.30
CA GLU A 109 -12.01 1.29 4.19
C GLU A 109 -11.48 1.11 2.76
N ILE A 110 -10.36 0.42 2.60
CA ILE A 110 -9.67 0.33 1.30
C ILE A 110 -9.33 -1.13 1.04
N ASP A 111 -9.68 -1.63 -0.14
CA ASP A 111 -9.39 -3.00 -0.55
C ASP A 111 -7.95 -3.13 -1.09
N ALA A 112 -7.47 -2.10 -1.78
CA ALA A 112 -6.08 -2.01 -2.24
C ALA A 112 -5.63 -0.56 -2.43
N ALA A 113 -4.35 -0.31 -2.29
CA ALA A 113 -3.76 0.98 -2.68
C ALA A 113 -2.32 0.80 -3.15
N PHE A 114 -1.93 1.57 -4.17
CA PHE A 114 -0.54 1.61 -4.62
C PHE A 114 -0.19 2.93 -5.30
N ARG A 115 1.11 3.21 -5.41
CA ARG A 115 1.65 4.27 -6.26
C ARG A 115 2.07 3.66 -7.58
N TRP A 116 1.53 4.18 -8.68
CA TRP A 116 1.89 3.74 -10.02
C TRP A 116 3.19 4.40 -10.49
N VAL A 117 3.74 3.88 -11.60
CA VAL A 117 5.00 4.38 -12.20
C VAL A 117 4.94 5.85 -12.60
N ASN A 118 3.74 6.40 -12.82
CA ASN A 118 3.52 7.82 -13.09
C ASN A 118 3.43 8.71 -11.83
N ASN A 119 3.86 8.19 -10.67
CA ASN A 119 3.78 8.84 -9.36
C ASN A 119 2.37 9.17 -8.84
N LYS A 120 1.31 8.71 -9.52
CA LYS A 120 -0.06 8.85 -9.03
C LYS A 120 -0.39 7.72 -8.07
N MET A 121 -1.16 8.04 -7.04
CA MET A 121 -1.66 7.06 -6.10
C MET A 121 -3.05 6.60 -6.52
N TYR A 122 -3.32 5.32 -6.37
CA TYR A 122 -4.62 4.71 -6.63
C TYR A 122 -5.11 4.03 -5.37
N PHE A 123 -6.37 4.27 -5.03
CA PHE A 123 -7.07 3.69 -3.88
C PHE A 123 -8.32 3.00 -4.41
N PHE A 124 -8.47 1.72 -4.12
CA PHE A 124 -9.53 0.85 -4.63
C PHE A 124 -10.49 0.50 -3.50
N LYS A 125 -11.78 0.58 -3.80
CA LYS A 125 -12.85 0.19 -2.89
C LYS A 125 -14.09 -0.23 -3.68
N ASP A 126 -14.65 -1.39 -3.37
CA ASP A 126 -15.94 -1.90 -3.87
C ASP A 126 -16.04 -1.84 -5.41
N GLY A 127 -15.01 -2.32 -6.10
CA GLY A 127 -14.93 -2.33 -7.56
C GLY A 127 -14.66 -0.96 -8.18
N GLN A 128 -14.50 0.11 -7.40
CA GLN A 128 -14.17 1.45 -7.88
C GLN A 128 -12.77 1.88 -7.44
N TYR A 129 -12.21 2.89 -8.10
CA TYR A 129 -10.95 3.49 -7.69
C TYR A 129 -10.98 5.02 -7.71
N HIS A 130 -10.18 5.59 -6.82
CA HIS A 130 -9.83 7.00 -6.81
C HIS A 130 -8.35 7.16 -7.16
N ARG A 131 -8.03 8.15 -7.98
CA ARG A 131 -6.68 8.51 -8.36
C ARG A 131 -6.28 9.84 -7.75
N TYR A 132 -5.16 9.87 -7.06
CA TYR A 132 -4.60 11.08 -6.46
C TYR A 132 -3.27 11.47 -7.09
N GLU A 133 -3.18 12.74 -7.49
CA GLU A 133 -1.98 13.38 -8.00
C GLU A 133 -1.45 14.35 -6.96
N ARG A 134 -0.24 14.08 -6.47
CA ARG A 134 0.28 14.81 -5.33
C ARG A 134 0.71 16.24 -5.65
N GLY A 135 1.27 16.48 -6.84
CA GLY A 135 1.83 17.77 -7.24
C GLY A 135 0.81 18.91 -7.19
N ASN A 136 -0.36 18.69 -7.76
CA ASN A 136 -1.49 19.65 -7.79
C ASN A 136 -2.61 19.29 -6.79
N ARG A 137 -2.39 18.28 -5.93
CA ARG A 137 -3.38 17.77 -4.95
C ARG A 137 -4.72 17.35 -5.58
N ASN A 138 -4.70 16.98 -6.86
CA ASN A 138 -5.88 16.59 -7.61
C ASN A 138 -6.34 15.18 -7.22
N LEU A 139 -7.62 15.04 -6.87
CA LEU A 139 -8.27 13.78 -6.57
C LEU A 139 -9.37 13.57 -7.62
N VAL A 140 -9.29 12.46 -8.35
CA VAL A 140 -10.24 12.09 -9.40
C VAL A 140 -10.89 10.76 -9.06
N GLY A 141 -12.19 10.64 -9.24
CA GLY A 141 -12.97 9.44 -9.01
C GLY A 141 -14.25 9.70 -8.21
N PRO A 142 -14.99 8.64 -7.82
CA PRO A 142 -14.68 7.24 -8.15
C PRO A 142 -14.80 6.94 -9.66
N LYS A 143 -14.03 5.97 -10.13
CA LYS A 143 -14.13 5.41 -11.48
C LYS A 143 -14.24 3.89 -11.39
N ASP A 144 -14.94 3.29 -12.32
CA ASP A 144 -15.10 1.83 -12.36
C ASP A 144 -13.75 1.12 -12.61
N THR A 145 -13.44 0.10 -11.83
CA THR A 145 -12.18 -0.62 -11.98
C THR A 145 -12.23 -1.58 -13.17
N GLY A 146 -13.33 -2.30 -13.36
CA GLY A 146 -13.55 -3.21 -14.49
C GLY A 146 -13.24 -2.54 -15.83
N LYS A 147 -13.89 -1.42 -16.07
CA LYS A 147 -13.80 -0.62 -17.29
C LYS A 147 -12.42 -0.05 -17.54
N PHE A 148 -11.81 0.59 -16.54
CA PHE A 148 -10.58 1.35 -16.74
C PHE A 148 -9.29 0.55 -16.49
N TRP A 149 -9.36 -0.58 -15.78
CA TRP A 149 -8.20 -1.43 -15.47
C TRP A 149 -8.21 -2.78 -16.17
N PHE A 150 -9.40 -3.33 -16.44
CA PHE A 150 -9.54 -4.67 -17.02
C PHE A 150 -10.18 -4.66 -18.41
N GLY A 151 -10.62 -3.49 -18.91
CA GLY A 151 -11.22 -3.36 -20.23
C GLY A 151 -12.61 -3.98 -20.35
N CYS A 152 -13.31 -4.17 -19.22
CA CYS A 152 -14.68 -4.68 -19.23
C CYS A 152 -15.61 -3.63 -19.88
N PRO A 153 -16.40 -4.00 -20.90
CA PRO A 153 -17.41 -3.10 -21.48
C PRO A 153 -18.53 -2.83 -20.48
N ASP A 154 -19.30 -1.76 -20.72
CA ASP A 154 -20.57 -1.56 -20.02
C ASP A 154 -21.55 -2.67 -20.48
N GLU A 155 -22.27 -3.29 -19.53
CA GLU A 155 -23.32 -4.29 -19.82
C GLU A 155 -24.54 -3.67 -20.51
#